data_AF-A0A2T6D9V5-F1
#
_entry.id   AF-A0A2T6D9V5-F1
#
_cell.length_a   1.000
_cell.length_b   1.000
_cell.length_c   1.000
_cell.angle_alpha   90.00
_cell.angle_beta   90.00
_cell.angle_gamma   90.00
#
_symmetry.space_group_name_H-M   'P 1'
#
loop_
_entity.id
_entity.type
_entity.pdbx_description
1 polymer ?
#
loop_
_entity_poly.entity_id
_entity_poly.type
_entity_poly.pdbx_seq_one_letter_code
_entity_poly.pdbx_strand_id
1 'polypeptide(L)'
;MRVISLIAALAVAVLCGGCKDAQKRHEQGAKGVVEFHELYNAGKYAEIFAAADAGFGRSITLPEFQQFLSAQHDRLGKVIRSTESGWGASSQSGKTFAVSMEEGLQVSGGSDKDFVTLSQKTTFEKGEAAETFIFVMQNGHALLYDYRVESPDLIEK
;
A
#
# COMPACT_ATOMS: atom_id res chain seq x y z
N MET A 1 33.36 9.47 51.35
CA MET A 1 32.08 9.67 52.06
C MET A 1 31.36 10.80 51.36
N ARG A 2 30.33 10.48 50.56
CA ARG A 2 28.90 10.49 50.94
C ARG A 2 28.27 11.85 50.57
N VAL A 3 27.54 11.90 49.44
CA VAL A 3 26.09 12.20 49.29
C VAL A 3 25.85 13.66 48.86
N ILE A 4 24.93 14.07 47.98
CA ILE A 4 23.69 13.50 47.38
C ILE A 4 23.34 14.27 46.08
N SER A 5 22.76 13.52 45.14
CA SER A 5 21.79 13.76 44.04
C SER A 5 21.60 15.15 43.41
N LEU A 6 21.61 15.30 42.07
CA LEU A 6 20.71 14.72 41.04
C LEU A 6 19.22 15.11 41.22
N ILE A 7 18.58 15.45 40.10
CA ILE A 7 17.13 15.47 39.76
C ILE A 7 16.66 16.85 39.28
N ALA A 8 16.65 17.05 37.96
CA ALA A 8 15.53 17.60 37.18
C ALA A 8 15.85 17.65 35.68
N ALA A 9 16.40 16.58 35.11
CA ALA A 9 16.28 16.31 33.67
C ALA A 9 15.14 15.31 33.51
N LEU A 10 13.91 15.81 33.59
CA LEU A 10 12.72 14.99 33.46
C LEU A 10 12.64 14.47 32.02
N ALA A 11 12.72 13.16 31.89
CA ALA A 11 12.77 12.39 30.66
C ALA A 11 11.57 12.69 29.75
N VAL A 12 11.85 13.16 28.53
CA VAL A 12 10.99 12.89 27.38
C VAL A 12 11.39 11.50 26.88
N ALA A 13 10.83 10.47 27.51
CA ALA A 13 10.99 9.10 27.06
C ALA A 13 10.31 8.95 25.70
N VAL A 14 11.14 8.69 24.69
CA VAL A 14 10.80 8.46 23.29
C VAL A 14 9.82 7.30 23.17
N LEU A 15 8.53 7.61 22.97
CA LEU A 15 7.51 6.68 22.50
C LEU A 15 7.32 6.89 20.98
N CYS A 16 8.29 6.47 20.15
CA CYS A 16 8.17 6.54 18.68
C CYS A 16 8.63 5.25 17.97
N GLY A 17 8.34 4.08 18.54
CA GLY A 17 8.55 2.80 17.84
C GLY A 17 7.68 2.71 16.58
N GLY A 18 6.39 3.04 16.68
CA GLY A 18 5.45 2.95 15.55
C GLY A 18 5.68 3.95 14.42
N CYS A 19 6.31 5.11 14.69
CA CYS A 19 6.55 6.13 13.66
C CYS A 19 7.62 5.67 12.65
N LYS A 20 8.66 4.96 13.12
CA LYS A 20 9.72 4.44 12.24
C LYS A 20 9.22 3.35 11.31
N ASP A 21 8.35 2.48 11.81
CA ASP A 21 7.79 1.41 10.97
C ASP A 21 6.76 1.96 9.99
N ALA A 22 5.88 2.86 10.43
CA ALA A 22 4.97 3.56 9.52
C ALA A 22 5.71 4.30 8.40
N GLN A 23 6.80 4.99 8.74
CA GLN A 23 7.64 5.68 7.76
C GLN A 23 8.29 4.71 6.76
N LYS A 24 8.81 3.58 7.20
CA LYS A 24 9.36 2.56 6.28
C LYS A 24 8.28 2.02 5.34
N ARG A 25 7.06 1.80 5.84
CA ARG A 25 5.94 1.35 4.99
C ARG A 25 5.58 2.40 3.96
N HIS A 26 5.55 3.67 4.35
CA HIS A 26 5.38 4.80 3.45
C HIS A 26 6.46 4.82 2.35
N GLU A 27 7.73 4.73 2.72
CA GLU A 27 8.85 4.71 1.76
C GLU A 27 8.74 3.55 0.76
N GLN A 28 8.34 2.35 1.21
CA GLN A 28 8.15 1.20 0.32
C GLN A 28 6.91 1.36 -0.56
N GLY A 29 5.81 1.88 -0.01
CA GLY A 29 4.60 2.19 -0.79
C GLY A 29 4.86 3.25 -1.86
N ALA A 30 5.63 4.30 -1.54
CA ALA A 30 6.01 5.33 -2.49
C ALA A 30 6.86 4.76 -3.64
N LYS A 31 7.78 3.83 -3.36
CA LYS A 31 8.49 3.09 -4.41
C LYS A 31 7.54 2.26 -5.29
N GLY A 32 6.56 1.61 -4.66
CA GLY A 32 5.53 0.86 -5.37
C GLY A 32 4.69 1.73 -6.31
N VAL A 33 4.36 2.98 -5.92
CA VAL A 33 3.69 3.94 -6.81
C VAL A 33 4.56 4.29 -8.02
N VAL A 34 5.85 4.56 -7.80
CA VAL A 34 6.78 4.86 -8.90
C VAL A 34 6.87 3.69 -9.88
N GLU A 35 7.09 2.48 -9.39
CA GLU A 35 7.16 1.26 -10.21
C GLU A 35 5.84 1.02 -10.97
N PHE A 36 4.70 1.23 -10.31
CA PHE A 36 3.39 1.14 -10.97
C PHE A 36 3.28 2.11 -12.14
N HIS A 37 3.63 3.38 -11.96
CA HIS A 37 3.54 4.39 -13.02
C HIS A 37 4.53 4.12 -14.17
N GLU A 38 5.73 3.62 -13.87
CA GLU A 38 6.69 3.18 -14.88
C GLU A 38 6.14 2.04 -15.75
N LEU A 39 5.60 0.99 -15.11
CA LEU A 39 4.99 -0.14 -15.81
C LEU A 39 3.73 0.27 -16.58
N TYR A 40 2.91 1.15 -16.00
CA TYR A 40 1.71 1.70 -16.65
C TYR A 40 2.08 2.47 -17.93
N ASN A 41 3.06 3.37 -17.86
CA ASN A 41 3.55 4.12 -19.01
C ASN A 41 4.17 3.23 -20.09
N ALA A 42 4.73 2.08 -19.70
CA ALA A 42 5.24 1.06 -20.60
C ALA A 42 4.17 0.10 -21.15
N GLY A 43 2.91 0.20 -20.72
CA GLY A 43 1.83 -0.71 -21.12
C GLY A 43 1.96 -2.12 -20.53
N LYS A 44 2.79 -2.31 -19.51
CA LYS A 44 3.14 -3.60 -18.91
C LYS A 44 2.15 -4.03 -17.81
N TYR A 45 0.86 -4.02 -18.12
CA TYR A 45 -0.21 -4.25 -17.14
C TYR A 45 -0.17 -5.64 -16.49
N ALA A 46 0.29 -6.64 -17.24
CA ALA A 46 0.46 -7.99 -16.70
C ALA A 46 1.57 -8.08 -15.66
N GLU A 47 2.63 -7.26 -15.77
CA GLU A 47 3.70 -7.19 -14.78
C GLU A 47 3.20 -6.54 -13.48
N ILE A 48 2.37 -5.50 -13.58
CA ILE A 48 1.70 -4.88 -12.42
C ILE A 48 0.83 -5.92 -11.69
N PHE A 49 0.03 -6.69 -12.43
CA PHE A 49 -0.83 -7.71 -11.83
C PHE A 49 -0.02 -8.85 -11.18
N ALA A 50 1.08 -9.27 -11.82
CA ALA A 50 1.95 -10.33 -11.30
C ALA A 50 2.70 -9.91 -10.01
N ALA A 51 3.00 -8.62 -9.86
CA ALA A 51 3.62 -8.05 -8.66
C ALA A 51 2.62 -7.74 -7.52
N ALA A 52 1.31 -7.87 -7.77
CA ALA A 52 0.28 -7.61 -6.78
C ALA A 52 0.18 -8.72 -5.71
N ASP A 53 -0.42 -8.39 -4.56
CA ASP A 53 -0.73 -9.38 -3.51
C ASP A 53 -1.73 -10.41 -4.03
N ALA A 54 -1.66 -11.64 -3.51
CA ALA A 54 -2.60 -12.70 -3.86
C ALA A 54 -4.08 -12.32 -3.57
N GLY A 55 -4.33 -11.36 -2.68
CA GLY A 55 -5.65 -10.78 -2.43
C GLY A 55 -6.20 -9.93 -3.59
N PHE A 56 -5.34 -9.27 -4.38
CA PHE A 56 -5.72 -8.40 -5.50
C PHE A 56 -6.52 -9.16 -6.56
N GLY A 57 -6.03 -10.34 -6.94
CA GLY A 57 -6.68 -11.23 -7.92
C GLY A 57 -8.00 -11.84 -7.48
N ARG A 58 -8.41 -11.66 -6.22
CA ARG A 58 -9.73 -12.12 -5.72
C ARG A 58 -10.83 -11.12 -6.05
N SER A 59 -10.47 -9.86 -6.28
CA SER A 59 -11.40 -8.77 -6.58
C SER A 59 -11.50 -8.48 -8.07
N ILE A 60 -10.46 -8.79 -8.85
CA ILE A 60 -10.39 -8.56 -10.29
C ILE A 60 -9.49 -9.61 -10.97
N THR A 61 -9.84 -10.05 -12.18
CA THR A 61 -9.01 -10.97 -12.97
C THR A 61 -7.95 -10.23 -13.80
N LEU A 62 -6.91 -10.92 -14.24
CA LEU A 62 -5.87 -10.33 -15.10
C LEU A 62 -6.47 -9.67 -16.37
N PRO A 63 -7.34 -10.33 -17.16
CA PRO A 63 -7.91 -9.71 -18.36
C PRO A 63 -8.73 -8.45 -18.06
N GLU A 64 -9.54 -8.46 -16.99
CA GLU A 64 -10.33 -7.30 -16.56
C GLU A 64 -9.42 -6.14 -16.14
N PHE A 65 -8.35 -6.44 -15.40
CA PHE A 65 -7.38 -5.43 -14.98
C PHE A 65 -6.62 -4.82 -16.16
N GLN A 66 -6.17 -5.66 -17.11
CA GLN A 66 -5.54 -5.17 -18.33
C GLN A 66 -6.49 -4.29 -19.15
N GLN A 67 -7.75 -4.70 -19.30
CA GLN A 67 -8.75 -3.92 -20.00
C GLN A 67 -8.97 -2.56 -19.31
N PHE A 68 -9.07 -2.56 -17.98
CA PHE A 68 -9.24 -1.36 -17.18
C PHE A 68 -8.07 -0.38 -17.34
N LEU A 69 -6.82 -0.84 -17.15
CA LEU A 69 -5.65 0.02 -17.31
C LEU A 69 -5.43 0.47 -18.76
N SER A 70 -5.73 -0.38 -19.74
CA SER A 70 -5.69 0.00 -21.16
C SER A 70 -6.68 1.13 -21.45
N ALA A 71 -7.92 1.02 -20.97
CA ALA A 71 -8.92 2.06 -21.15
C ALA A 71 -8.51 3.37 -20.46
N GLN A 72 -7.89 3.28 -19.27
CA GLN A 72 -7.32 4.45 -18.60
C GLN A 72 -6.22 5.09 -19.46
N HIS A 73 -5.28 4.30 -20.00
CA HIS A 73 -4.18 4.79 -20.83
C HIS A 73 -4.68 5.39 -22.15
N ASP A 74 -5.67 4.79 -22.79
CA ASP A 74 -6.22 5.32 -24.04
C ASP A 74 -6.83 6.72 -23.85
N ARG A 75 -7.54 6.91 -22.72
CA ARG A 75 -8.25 8.14 -22.38
C ARG A 75 -7.34 9.22 -21.81
N LEU A 76 -6.50 8.88 -20.84
CA LEU A 76 -5.66 9.83 -20.11
C LEU A 76 -4.25 9.96 -20.69
N GLY A 77 -3.77 8.95 -21.41
CA GLY A 77 -2.39 8.85 -21.87
C GLY A 77 -1.43 8.45 -20.76
N LYS A 78 -0.15 8.77 -20.94
CA LYS A 78 0.91 8.48 -19.97
C LYS A 78 0.83 9.39 -18.76
N VAL A 79 1.28 8.87 -17.61
CA VAL A 79 1.58 9.66 -16.42
C VAL A 79 2.77 10.57 -16.71
N ILE A 80 2.58 11.88 -16.53
CA ILE A 80 3.62 12.91 -16.66
C ILE A 80 4.19 13.30 -15.31
N ARG A 81 3.31 13.44 -14.31
CA ARG A 81 3.69 13.83 -12.95
C ARG A 81 2.70 13.25 -11.96
N SER A 82 3.20 12.72 -10.85
CA SER A 82 2.38 12.34 -9.71
C SER A 82 2.91 13.02 -8.46
N THR A 83 2.02 13.42 -7.56
CA THR A 83 2.39 14.04 -6.29
C THR A 83 1.48 13.50 -5.19
N GLU A 84 2.10 13.05 -4.10
CA GLU A 84 1.37 12.54 -2.96
C GLU A 84 0.51 13.66 -2.35
N SER A 85 -0.77 13.38 -2.20
CA SER A 85 -1.76 14.26 -1.58
C SER A 85 -2.12 13.83 -0.15
N GLY A 86 -1.77 12.59 0.24
CA GLY A 86 -1.93 12.08 1.59
C GLY A 86 -1.51 10.62 1.71
N TRP A 87 -1.26 10.16 2.93
CA TRP A 87 -0.96 8.77 3.21
C TRP A 87 -1.44 8.33 4.60
N GLY A 88 -1.58 7.03 4.79
CA GLY A 88 -1.87 6.41 6.08
C GLY A 88 -1.33 4.99 6.14
N ALA A 89 -1.01 4.53 7.35
CA ALA A 89 -0.59 3.15 7.60
C ALA A 89 -1.58 2.49 8.57
N SER A 90 -1.91 1.23 8.31
CA SER A 90 -2.77 0.43 9.19
C SER A 90 -2.22 -0.99 9.33
N SER A 91 -2.64 -1.69 10.36
CA SER A 91 -2.27 -3.09 10.59
C SER A 91 -3.54 -3.86 10.92
N GLN A 92 -3.73 -5.00 10.27
CA GLN A 92 -4.82 -5.93 10.53
C GLN A 92 -4.24 -7.17 11.19
N SER A 93 -4.59 -7.38 12.45
CA SER A 93 -4.21 -8.61 13.15
C SER A 93 -5.08 -9.77 12.71
N GLY A 94 -4.45 -10.89 12.36
CA GLY A 94 -5.14 -12.12 12.05
C GLY A 94 -5.80 -12.70 13.30
N LYS A 95 -7.05 -13.17 13.21
CA LYS A 95 -7.64 -13.92 14.31
C LYS A 95 -7.04 -15.33 14.33
N THR A 96 -6.19 -15.60 15.31
CA THR A 96 -5.72 -16.95 15.60
C THR A 96 -6.83 -17.74 16.27
N PHE A 97 -7.22 -18.87 15.70
CA PHE A 97 -8.22 -19.76 16.28
C PHE A 97 -7.56 -21.06 16.73
N ALA A 98 -7.67 -21.36 18.01
CA ALA A 98 -7.30 -22.66 18.55
C ALA A 98 -8.46 -23.64 18.29
N VAL A 99 -8.20 -24.71 17.56
CA VAL A 99 -9.10 -25.86 17.42
C VAL A 99 -8.57 -26.97 18.31
N SER A 100 -9.26 -27.23 19.41
CA SER A 100 -8.95 -28.38 20.27
C SER A 100 -9.62 -29.62 19.68
N MET A 101 -8.81 -30.60 19.25
CA MET A 101 -9.28 -31.95 18.97
C MET A 101 -8.85 -32.88 20.11
N GLU A 102 -9.56 -33.98 20.29
CA GLU A 102 -9.34 -34.97 21.36
C GLU A 102 -7.92 -35.57 21.38
N GLU A 103 -7.18 -35.51 20.26
CA GLU A 103 -5.79 -35.96 20.16
C GLU A 103 -4.74 -34.83 19.93
N GLY A 104 -5.11 -33.56 20.08
CA GLY A 104 -4.13 -32.47 20.01
C GLY A 104 -4.70 -31.08 19.72
N LEU A 105 -3.99 -30.06 20.20
CA LEU A 105 -4.29 -28.66 19.89
C LEU A 105 -3.76 -28.31 18.50
N GLN A 106 -4.65 -27.99 17.56
CA GLN A 106 -4.27 -27.35 16.31
C GLN A 106 -4.53 -25.86 16.40
N VAL A 107 -3.47 -25.06 16.28
CA VAL A 107 -3.58 -23.60 16.17
C VAL A 107 -3.73 -23.25 14.70
N SER A 108 -4.91 -22.80 14.29
CA SER A 108 -5.15 -22.21 12.97
C SER A 108 -4.72 -20.74 13.01
N GLY A 109 -3.72 -20.39 12.20
CA GLY A 109 -3.10 -19.08 12.20
C GLY A 109 -3.87 -18.06 11.36
N GLY A 110 -4.12 -16.88 11.92
CA GLY A 110 -4.34 -15.66 11.14
C GLY A 110 -2.99 -15.03 10.78
N SER A 111 -2.85 -14.47 9.58
CA SER A 111 -1.67 -13.68 9.22
C SER A 111 -1.92 -12.21 9.52
N ASP A 112 -1.00 -11.60 10.28
CA ASP A 112 -0.97 -10.15 10.43
C ASP A 112 -0.59 -9.52 9.09
N LYS A 113 -1.39 -8.54 8.64
CA LYS A 113 -1.14 -7.78 7.41
C LYS A 113 -0.94 -6.32 7.76
N ASP A 114 0.18 -5.78 7.33
CA ASP A 114 0.47 -4.35 7.43
C ASP A 114 0.14 -3.69 6.09
N PHE A 115 -0.59 -2.58 6.14
CA PHE A 115 -0.99 -1.84 4.95
C PHE A 115 -0.44 -0.41 4.96
N VAL A 116 -0.26 0.13 3.76
CA VAL A 116 -0.07 1.56 3.53
C VAL A 116 -1.00 2.00 2.41
N THR A 117 -1.72 3.09 2.65
CA THR A 117 -2.55 3.76 1.65
C THR A 117 -1.87 5.04 1.24
N LEU A 118 -1.69 5.26 -0.06
CA LEU A 118 -1.14 6.48 -0.64
C LEU A 118 -2.16 7.08 -1.60
N SER A 119 -2.54 8.32 -1.36
CA SER A 119 -3.34 9.12 -2.28
C SER A 119 -2.42 10.00 -3.11
N GLN A 120 -2.62 9.99 -4.43
CA GLN A 120 -1.84 10.76 -5.38
C GLN A 120 -2.75 11.70 -6.15
N LYS A 121 -2.25 12.90 -6.43
CA LYS A 121 -2.77 13.74 -7.51
C LYS A 121 -1.85 13.58 -8.71
N THR A 122 -2.37 13.02 -9.79
CA THR A 122 -1.60 12.62 -10.97
C THR A 122 -2.05 13.38 -12.20
N THR A 123 -1.09 13.97 -12.90
CA THR A 123 -1.25 14.60 -14.21
C THR A 123 -0.82 13.60 -15.28
N PHE A 124 -1.74 13.32 -16.19
CA PHE A 124 -1.53 12.52 -17.38
C PHE A 124 -1.42 13.42 -18.62
N GLU A 125 -1.06 12.85 -19.77
CA GLU A 125 -0.96 13.60 -21.04
C GLU A 125 -2.26 14.30 -21.44
N LYS A 126 -3.42 13.72 -21.11
CA LYS A 126 -4.74 14.16 -21.58
C LYS A 126 -5.71 14.51 -20.44
N GLY A 127 -5.24 14.56 -19.19
CA GLY A 127 -6.13 14.82 -18.05
C GLY A 127 -5.46 14.75 -16.69
N GLU A 128 -6.25 14.93 -15.63
CA GLU A 128 -5.82 14.74 -14.24
C GLU A 128 -6.64 13.63 -13.58
N ALA A 129 -6.04 12.92 -12.62
CA ALA A 129 -6.75 11.96 -11.78
C ALA A 129 -6.30 12.04 -10.32
N ALA A 130 -7.22 11.72 -9.42
CA ALA A 130 -6.92 11.32 -8.06
C ALA A 130 -6.76 9.79 -8.04
N GLU A 131 -5.59 9.31 -7.65
CA GLU A 131 -5.31 7.88 -7.52
C GLU A 131 -5.20 7.52 -6.04
N THR A 132 -5.67 6.34 -5.67
CA THR A 132 -5.47 5.75 -4.34
C THR A 132 -4.89 4.36 -4.51
N PHE A 133 -3.72 4.15 -3.91
CA PHE A 133 -3.02 2.89 -3.88
C PHE A 133 -3.09 2.33 -2.47
N ILE A 134 -3.45 1.05 -2.34
CA ILE A 134 -3.32 0.31 -1.09
C ILE A 134 -2.29 -0.78 -1.34
N PHE A 135 -1.20 -0.74 -0.58
CA PHE A 135 -0.19 -1.80 -0.59
C PHE A 135 -0.24 -2.58 0.71
N VAL A 136 -0.01 -3.88 0.62
CA VAL A 136 0.30 -4.73 1.77
C VAL A 136 1.81 -4.94 1.85
N MET A 137 2.37 -4.86 3.05
CA MET A 137 3.76 -5.13 3.31
C MET A 137 3.96 -6.63 3.47
N GLN A 138 4.76 -7.22 2.60
CA GLN A 138 5.14 -8.63 2.68
C GLN A 138 6.64 -8.76 2.45
N ASN A 139 7.33 -9.40 3.39
CA ASN A 139 8.78 -9.62 3.31
C ASN A 139 9.61 -8.35 3.05
N GLY A 140 9.14 -7.19 3.53
CA GLY A 140 9.79 -5.89 3.32
C GLY A 140 9.48 -5.23 1.97
N HIS A 141 8.61 -5.81 1.15
CA HIS A 141 8.15 -5.27 -0.13
C HIS A 141 6.70 -4.78 -0.04
N ALA A 142 6.38 -3.74 -0.81
CA ALA A 142 5.02 -3.25 -0.97
C ALA A 142 4.36 -3.96 -2.16
N LEU A 143 3.41 -4.85 -1.90
CA LEU A 143 2.64 -5.52 -2.93
C LEU A 143 1.29 -4.83 -3.11
N LEU A 144 0.90 -4.55 -4.35
CA LEU A 144 -0.36 -3.86 -4.63
C LEU A 144 -1.54 -4.72 -4.16
N TYR A 145 -2.37 -4.18 -3.28
CA TYR A 145 -3.54 -4.85 -2.71
C TYR A 145 -4.86 -4.30 -3.27
N ASP A 146 -4.92 -2.99 -3.53
CA ASP A 146 -6.05 -2.33 -4.18
C ASP A 146 -5.57 -1.07 -4.93
N TYR A 147 -6.27 -0.72 -6.01
CA TYR A 147 -6.02 0.47 -6.79
C TYR A 147 -7.33 1.10 -7.25
N ARG A 148 -7.46 2.40 -7.01
CA ARG A 148 -8.60 3.21 -7.42
C ARG A 148 -8.12 4.47 -8.13
N VAL A 149 -8.84 4.84 -9.19
CA VAL A 149 -8.62 6.09 -9.93
C VAL A 149 -9.94 6.82 -10.12
N GLU A 150 -9.91 8.12 -9.90
CA GLU A 150 -11.04 9.02 -10.09
C GLU A 150 -10.57 10.18 -10.99
N SER A 151 -11.18 10.29 -12.17
CA SER A 151 -10.88 11.35 -13.13
C SER A 151 -12.16 11.77 -13.85
N PRO A 152 -12.47 13.07 -13.94
CA PRO A 152 -13.57 13.56 -14.78
C PRO A 152 -13.43 13.12 -16.24
N ASP A 153 -12.19 13.10 -16.75
CA ASP A 153 -11.84 12.74 -18.14
C ASP A 153 -12.02 11.23 -18.42
N LEU A 154 -12.22 10.41 -17.37
CA LEU A 154 -12.61 9.01 -17.52
C LEU A 154 -14.14 8.82 -17.58
N ILE A 155 -14.94 9.81 -17.23
CA ILE A 155 -16.40 9.71 -17.15
C ILE A 155 -17.07 10.33 -18.37
N GLU A 156 -16.57 11.47 -18.83
CA GLU A 156 -17.13 12.19 -19.98
C GLU A 156 -16.72 11.49 -21.30
N LYS A 157 -17.72 11.26 -22.17
CA LYS A 157 -17.59 10.63 -23.51
C LYS A 157 -17.74 11.69 -24.59
#